data_AF-Q2PE12-F1
#
_entry.id   AF-Q2PE12-F1
#
_cell.length_a   1.000
_cell.length_b   1.000
_cell.length_c   1.000
_cell.angle_alpha   90.00
_cell.angle_beta   90.00
_cell.angle_gamma   90.00
#
_symmetry.space_group_name_H-M   'P 1'
#
loop_
_entity.id
_entity.type
_entity.pdbx_description
1 polymer ?
#
loop_
_entity_poly.entity_id
_entity_poly.type
_entity_poly.pdbx_seq_one_letter_code
_entity_poly.pdbx_strand_id
1 'polypeptide(L)'
;MLNSLDNLEDCEEIYTREMHDMNIGVGEGTVPCWVYLLQKYPENLLSLRYLSSYENSTTHPYIMRHRRTHKHPAQDDLTYEAQN
;
A
#
# COMPACT_ATOMS: atom_id res chain seq x y z
N MET A 1 -0.83 11.62 16.26
CA MET A 1 -1.03 11.46 14.80
C MET A 1 -0.29 10.24 14.28
N LEU A 2 1.04 10.18 14.37
CA LEU A 2 1.81 9.07 13.80
C LEU A 2 1.39 7.68 14.36
N ASN A 3 1.20 7.56 15.69
CA ASN A 3 0.68 6.32 16.30
C ASN A 3 -0.75 5.97 15.84
N SER A 4 -1.56 6.97 15.48
CA SER A 4 -2.92 6.73 14.95
C SER A 4 -2.86 6.15 13.54
N LEU A 5 -1.86 6.53 12.74
CA LEU A 5 -1.58 5.93 11.45
C LEU A 5 -1.05 4.51 11.61
N ASP A 6 -0.19 4.24 12.60
CA ASP A 6 0.29 2.87 12.86
C ASP A 6 -0.86 1.89 13.17
N ASN A 7 -1.86 2.36 13.92
CA ASN A 7 -3.07 1.58 14.19
C ASN A 7 -3.94 1.42 12.93
N LEU A 8 -4.02 2.43 12.07
CA LEU A 8 -4.79 2.39 10.82
C LEU A 8 -4.17 1.41 9.82
N GLU A 9 -2.84 1.43 9.70
CA GLU A 9 -2.04 0.58 8.80
C GLU A 9 -1.71 -0.79 9.41
N ASP A 10 -2.26 -1.10 10.59
CA ASP A 10 -2.11 -2.40 11.25
C ASP A 10 -0.63 -2.83 11.37
N CYS A 11 0.20 -1.94 11.94
CA CYS A 11 1.65 -2.10 11.93
C CYS A 11 2.19 -3.31 12.69
N GLU A 12 1.37 -3.91 13.55
CA GLU A 12 1.74 -5.11 14.29
C GLU A 12 1.73 -6.36 13.38
N GLU A 13 0.91 -6.37 12.33
CA GLU A 13 0.67 -7.56 11.51
C GLU A 13 0.93 -7.38 10.02
N ILE A 14 0.60 -6.20 9.44
CA ILE A 14 0.57 -5.99 7.99
C ILE A 14 1.75 -5.15 7.51
N TYR A 15 1.78 -3.86 7.86
CA TYR A 15 2.79 -2.92 7.35
C TYR A 15 3.88 -2.65 8.38
N THR A 16 5.13 -2.51 7.93
CA THR A 16 6.22 -2.02 8.77
C THR A 16 6.49 -0.56 8.45
N ARG A 17 6.57 0.29 9.47
CA ARG A 17 6.93 1.70 9.29
C ARG A 17 8.45 1.85 9.29
N GLU A 18 8.99 2.45 8.24
CA GLU A 18 10.42 2.68 8.04
C GLU A 18 10.70 4.13 7.64
N MET A 19 11.93 4.59 7.90
CA MET A 19 12.38 5.92 7.52
C MET A 19 13.12 5.84 6.18
N HIS A 20 12.67 6.62 5.20
CA HIS A 20 13.26 6.69 3.86
C HIS A 20 13.47 8.15 3.43
N ASP A 21 14.54 8.41 2.69
CA ASP A 21 14.82 9.72 2.10
C ASP A 21 14.04 9.88 0.80
N MET A 22 13.04 10.78 0.81
CA MET A 22 12.10 10.95 -0.29
C MET A 22 12.29 12.29 -0.99
N ASN A 23 12.29 12.28 -2.32
CA ASN A 23 12.18 13.51 -3.10
C ASN A 23 10.68 13.85 -3.23
N ILE A 24 10.21 14.79 -2.42
CA ILE A 24 8.81 15.22 -2.38
C ILE A 24 8.51 16.39 -3.34
N GLY A 25 9.44 16.73 -4.24
CA GLY A 25 9.26 17.82 -5.22
C GLY A 25 9.26 19.23 -4.61
N VAL A 26 9.70 19.38 -3.37
CA VAL A 26 9.82 20.67 -2.67
C VAL A 26 11.30 20.99 -2.47
N GLY A 27 11.82 21.94 -3.24
CA GLY A 27 13.22 22.38 -3.16
C GLY A 27 14.22 21.45 -3.84
N GLU A 28 15.50 21.64 -3.54
CA GLU A 28 16.58 20.75 -3.97
C GLU A 28 16.86 19.71 -2.89
N GLY A 29 16.77 18.42 -3.23
CA GLY A 29 17.20 17.31 -2.37
C GLY A 29 16.09 16.34 -1.94
N THR A 30 16.42 15.49 -0.97
CA THR A 30 15.52 14.52 -0.33
C THR A 30 15.28 14.89 1.12
N VAL A 31 14.13 14.49 1.67
CA VAL A 31 13.79 14.68 3.08
C VAL A 31 13.41 13.33 3.71
N PRO A 32 13.78 13.09 4.98
CA PRO A 32 13.44 11.86 5.67
C PRO A 32 11.93 11.81 5.94
N CYS A 33 11.29 10.71 5.53
CA CYS A 33 9.85 10.48 5.67
C CYS A 33 9.59 9.10 6.26
N TRP A 34 8.52 9.00 7.06
CA TRP A 34 7.99 7.72 7.49
C TRP A 34 7.16 7.10 6.37
N VAL A 35 7.49 5.88 5.97
CA VAL A 35 6.84 5.11 4.91
C VAL A 35 6.36 3.78 5.48
N TYR A 36 5.15 3.38 5.14
CA TYR A 36 4.56 2.10 5.53
C TYR A 36 4.77 1.09 4.40
N LEU A 37 5.53 0.03 4.66
CA LEU A 37 5.95 -0.96 3.67
C LEU A 37 5.42 -2.35 4.05
N LEU A 38 4.85 -3.05 3.07
CA LEU A 38 4.43 -4.43 3.24
C LEU A 38 5.67 -5.32 3.11
N GLN A 39 6.19 -5.80 4.25
CA GLN A 39 7.40 -6.63 4.27
C GLN A 39 7.12 -8.11 4.02
N LYS A 40 5.92 -8.58 4.39
CA LYS A 40 5.45 -9.95 4.14
C LYS A 40 4.35 -9.90 3.09
N TYR A 41 4.68 -10.34 1.88
CA TYR A 41 3.77 -10.31 0.75
C TYR A 41 3.77 -11.65 0.00
N PRO A 42 2.67 -12.01 -0.65
CA PRO A 42 2.66 -13.14 -1.58
C PRO A 42 3.52 -12.86 -2.81
N GLU A 43 4.29 -13.86 -3.24
CA GLU A 43 5.28 -13.70 -4.32
C GLU A 43 4.63 -13.31 -5.66
N ASN A 44 3.37 -13.69 -5.89
CA ASN A 44 2.63 -13.29 -7.09
C ASN A 44 2.42 -11.77 -7.18
N LEU A 45 2.55 -11.00 -6.09
CA LEU A 45 2.53 -9.54 -6.18
C LEU A 45 3.76 -8.98 -6.92
N LEU A 46 4.88 -9.71 -6.96
CA LEU A 46 6.09 -9.30 -7.67
C LEU A 46 5.97 -9.43 -9.19
N SER A 47 5.04 -10.23 -9.70
CA SER A 47 4.80 -10.36 -11.14
C SER A 47 3.90 -9.26 -11.70
N LEU A 48 3.29 -8.45 -10.83
CA LEU A 48 2.41 -7.36 -11.22
C LEU A 48 3.19 -6.20 -11.82
N ARG A 49 2.48 -5.37 -12.58
CA ARG A 49 3.04 -4.13 -13.09
C ARG A 49 3.38 -3.18 -11.94
N TYR A 50 4.63 -2.72 -11.91
CA TYR A 50 5.10 -1.73 -10.96
C TYR A 50 4.51 -0.37 -11.31
N LEU A 51 3.87 0.27 -10.35
CA LEU A 51 3.22 1.56 -10.52
C LEU A 51 4.18 2.68 -10.12
N SER A 52 4.23 3.75 -10.92
CA SER A 52 4.94 4.99 -10.54
C SER A 52 4.09 5.91 -9.66
N SER A 53 2.77 5.74 -9.66
CA SER A 53 1.82 6.46 -8.82
C SER A 53 0.54 5.64 -8.63
N TYR A 54 -0.14 5.85 -7.50
CA TYR A 54 -1.42 5.22 -7.19
C TYR A 54 -2.54 6.24 -7.27
N GLU A 55 -3.67 5.86 -7.88
CA GLU A 55 -4.89 6.65 -7.92
C GLU A 55 -6.11 5.73 -7.69
N ASN A 56 -6.98 6.14 -6.76
CA ASN A 56 -8.27 5.49 -6.57
C ASN A 56 -9.20 5.87 -7.74
N SER A 57 -9.50 4.91 -8.62
CA SER A 57 -10.26 5.14 -9.85
C SER A 57 -11.44 4.19 -9.97
N THR A 58 -12.35 4.42 -10.91
CA THR A 58 -13.47 3.50 -11.15
C THR A 58 -13.02 2.16 -11.73
N THR A 59 -11.87 2.11 -12.39
CA THR A 59 -11.28 0.86 -12.92
C THR A 59 -10.56 0.07 -11.84
N HIS A 60 -9.91 0.75 -10.90
CA HIS A 60 -9.22 0.13 -9.76
C HIS A 60 -9.62 0.85 -8.45
N PRO A 61 -10.83 0.60 -7.93
CA PRO A 61 -11.32 1.31 -6.75
C PRO A 61 -10.70 0.74 -5.46
N TYR A 62 -10.35 1.62 -4.53
CA TYR A 62 -10.06 1.23 -3.16
C TYR A 62 -11.33 0.73 -2.47
N ILE A 63 -11.25 -0.46 -1.86
CA ILE A 63 -12.34 -1.04 -1.07
C ILE A 63 -11.91 -1.10 0.39
N MET A 64 -12.60 -0.33 1.24
CA MET A 64 -12.38 -0.33 2.70
C MET A 64 -12.50 -1.74 3.30
N ARG A 65 -11.61 -2.07 4.24
CA ARG A 65 -11.52 -3.41 4.88
C ARG A 65 -12.86 -3.97 5.34
N HIS A 66 -13.70 -3.16 6.00
CA HIS A 66 -14.98 -3.60 6.54
C HIS A 66 -16.11 -3.75 5.48
N ARG A 67 -15.91 -3.23 4.26
CA ARG A 67 -16.86 -3.33 3.13
C ARG A 67 -16.52 -4.47 2.18
N ARG A 68 -15.41 -5.17 2.44
CA ARG A 68 -15.01 -6.36 1.69
C ARG A 68 -16.06 -7.44 1.90
N THR A 69 -16.60 -7.95 0.80
CA THR A 69 -17.59 -9.04 0.80
C THR A 69 -16.87 -10.36 0.47
N HIS A 70 -17.57 -11.50 0.50
CA HIS A 70 -17.05 -12.78 0.03
C HIS A 70 -16.61 -12.76 -1.46
N LYS A 71 -16.98 -11.72 -2.21
CA LYS A 71 -16.52 -11.48 -3.60
C LYS A 71 -15.19 -10.72 -3.69
N HIS A 72 -14.75 -10.13 -2.59
CA HIS A 72 -13.47 -9.40 -2.47
C HIS A 72 -12.85 -9.70 -1.10
N PRO A 73 -12.59 -10.97 -0.74
CA PRO A 73 -11.93 -11.33 0.51
C PRO A 73 -10.59 -10.60 0.66
N ALA A 74 -10.14 -10.40 1.91
CA ALA A 74 -8.88 -9.71 2.18
C ALA A 74 -7.63 -10.41 1.61
N GLN A 75 -7.75 -11.70 1.24
CA GLN A 75 -6.73 -12.43 0.50
C GLN A 75 -6.62 -11.95 -0.96
N ASP A 76 -7.68 -11.39 -1.53
CA ASP A 76 -7.68 -10.92 -2.92
C ASP A 76 -6.89 -9.63 -3.11
N ASP A 77 -6.71 -8.80 -2.07
CA ASP A 77 -5.74 -7.68 -2.14
C ASP A 77 -4.30 -8.18 -2.24
N LEU A 78 -4.06 -9.48 -2.04
CA LEU A 78 -2.78 -10.12 -2.24
C LEU A 78 -2.73 -10.94 -3.55
N THR A 79 -3.85 -11.05 -4.26
CA THR A 79 -3.94 -11.67 -5.59
C THR A 79 -4.58 -10.68 -6.55
N TYR A 80 -3.83 -9.67 -6.97
CA TYR A 80 -4.23 -8.90 -8.14
C TYR A 80 -4.00 -9.78 -9.38
N GLU A 81 -5.04 -10.04 -10.16
CA GLU A 81 -4.86 -10.52 -11.53
C GLU A 81 -4.93 -9.32 -12.47
N ALA A 82 -3.84 -9.09 -13.21
CA ALA A 82 -3.83 -8.12 -14.29
C ALA A 82 -4.68 -8.66 -15.45
N GLN A 83 -5.78 -7.97 -15.78
CA GLN A 83 -6.44 -8.19 -17.06
C GLN A 83 -5.59 -7.54 -18.17
N ASN A 84 -5.13 -8.38 -19.09
CA ASN A 84 -4.42 -8.01 -20.32
C ASN A 84 -5.23 -7.05 -21.21
#